data_AF-A0A1G3JDQ5-F1
#
_entry.id   AF-A0A1G3JDQ5-F1
#
_cell.length_a   1.000
_cell.length_b   1.000
_cell.length_c   1.000
_cell.angle_alpha   90.00
_cell.angle_beta   90.00
_cell.angle_gamma   90.00
#
_symmetry.space_group_name_H-M   'P 1'
#
loop_
_entity.id
_entity.type
_entity.pdbx_description
1 polymer ?
#
loop_
_entity_poly.entity_id
_entity_poly.type
_entity_poly.pdbx_seq_one_letter_code
_entity_poly.pdbx_strand_id
1 'polypeptide(L)'
;MPLTVHAGAVDQLKSFISGTRSAQAEFTQTVLDSKGRKMQTASGTMQFVRPGKFRWEYRQPYAQLIVGDGEKFWLYDADLEQVTVRKLDAALGSSPAALLSGNNEIERGFLLEEAGEQYGLT
;
A
#
# COMPACT_ATOMS: atom_id res chain seq x y z
N MET A 1 -37.97 2.20 -10.05
CA MET A 1 -37.36 2.88 -8.88
C MET A 1 -35.90 3.11 -9.21
N PRO A 2 -35.39 4.35 -9.14
CA PRO A 2 -33.99 4.59 -9.46
C PRO A 2 -33.13 4.12 -8.29
N LEU A 3 -32.10 3.31 -8.58
CA LEU A 3 -31.04 2.99 -7.63
C LEU A 3 -30.23 4.27 -7.40
N THR A 4 -30.24 4.76 -6.17
CA THR A 4 -29.32 5.82 -5.73
C THR A 4 -27.90 5.25 -5.78
N VAL A 5 -27.13 5.67 -6.78
CA VAL A 5 -25.68 5.47 -6.82
C VAL A 5 -25.11 6.22 -5.62
N HIS A 6 -24.65 5.48 -4.62
CA HIS A 6 -23.98 6.05 -3.46
C HIS A 6 -22.54 6.37 -3.89
N ALA A 7 -22.32 7.57 -4.44
CA ALA A 7 -20.99 8.07 -4.78
C ALA A 7 -20.08 8.30 -3.55
N GLY A 8 -20.46 7.81 -2.36
CA GLY A 8 -19.90 8.22 -1.08
C GLY A 8 -18.52 7.65 -0.77
N ALA A 9 -18.30 6.34 -0.87
CA ALA A 9 -17.09 5.73 -0.32
C ALA A 9 -15.88 5.90 -1.23
N VAL A 10 -16.07 5.87 -2.55
CA VAL A 10 -15.03 6.20 -3.53
C VAL A 10 -14.65 7.67 -3.39
N ASP A 11 -15.60 8.60 -3.27
CA ASP A 11 -15.29 10.02 -3.05
C ASP A 11 -14.63 10.26 -1.68
N GLN A 12 -15.02 9.51 -0.65
CA GLN A 12 -14.38 9.54 0.66
C GLN A 12 -12.94 9.00 0.60
N LEU A 13 -12.70 7.90 -0.10
CA LEU A 13 -11.36 7.35 -0.33
C LEU A 13 -10.49 8.34 -1.11
N LYS A 14 -11.03 8.97 -2.16
CA LYS A 14 -10.35 10.02 -2.93
C LYS A 14 -10.00 11.22 -2.04
N SER A 15 -10.94 11.64 -1.19
CA SER A 15 -10.73 12.74 -0.24
C SER A 15 -9.66 12.39 0.79
N PHE A 16 -9.67 11.18 1.33
CA PHE A 16 -8.65 10.69 2.26
C PHE A 16 -7.26 10.64 1.60
N ILE A 17 -7.19 10.07 0.40
CA ILE A 17 -5.95 9.95 -0.36
C ILE A 17 -5.42 11.35 -0.71
N SER A 18 -6.24 12.27 -1.23
CA SER A 18 -5.81 13.65 -1.56
C SER A 18 -5.49 14.55 -0.36
N GLY A 19 -6.21 14.41 0.76
CA GLY A 19 -6.00 15.24 1.94
C GLY A 19 -4.80 14.83 2.79
N THR A 20 -4.40 13.56 2.73
CA THR A 20 -3.29 13.06 3.56
C THR A 20 -1.95 13.45 2.93
N ARG A 21 -1.07 14.15 3.64
CA ARG A 21 0.28 14.48 3.14
C ARG A 21 1.35 13.51 3.62
N SER A 22 1.14 12.98 4.81
CA SER A 22 2.06 12.04 5.44
C SER A 22 1.28 11.15 6.41
N ALA A 23 1.74 9.91 6.57
CA ALA A 23 1.24 9.04 7.62
C ALA A 23 2.36 8.11 8.10
N GLN A 24 2.18 7.59 9.30
CA GLN A 24 2.96 6.51 9.87
C GLN A 24 2.00 5.51 10.51
N ALA A 25 2.28 4.22 10.33
CA ALA A 25 1.52 3.15 10.97
C ALA A 25 2.40 1.93 11.23
N GLU A 26 2.04 1.14 12.23
CA GLU A 26 2.52 -0.23 12.35
C GLU A 26 1.60 -1.16 11.56
N PHE A 27 2.16 -2.22 10.98
CA PHE A 27 1.39 -3.18 10.19
C PHE A 27 1.67 -4.62 10.63
N THR A 28 0.67 -5.47 10.41
CA THR A 28 0.80 -6.93 10.40
C THR A 28 0.19 -7.45 9.11
N GLN A 29 1.00 -8.08 8.27
CA GLN A 29 0.58 -8.70 7.01
C GLN A 29 0.47 -10.20 7.22
N THR A 30 -0.64 -10.80 6.80
CA THR A 30 -0.80 -12.27 6.78
C THR A 30 -1.09 -12.71 5.36
N VAL A 31 -0.26 -13.59 4.81
CA VAL A 31 -0.44 -14.22 3.49
C VAL A 31 -1.15 -15.55 3.69
N LEU A 32 -2.25 -15.75 2.95
CA LEU A 32 -3.05 -16.97 2.96
C LEU A 32 -2.85 -17.74 1.65
N ASP A 33 -2.93 -19.07 1.70
CA ASP A 33 -3.03 -19.88 0.49
C ASP A 33 -4.45 -19.85 -0.09
N SER A 34 -4.65 -20.49 -1.25
CA SER A 34 -5.96 -20.59 -1.91
C SER A 34 -7.03 -21.33 -1.10
N LYS A 35 -6.65 -22.02 -0.02
CA LYS A 35 -7.54 -22.73 0.91
C LYS A 35 -7.74 -21.94 2.21
N GLY A 36 -7.27 -20.69 2.29
CA GLY A 36 -7.39 -19.81 3.45
C GLY A 36 -6.45 -20.15 4.61
N ARG A 37 -5.46 -21.02 4.41
CA ARG A 37 -4.49 -21.38 5.46
C ARG A 37 -3.38 -20.32 5.52
N LYS A 38 -3.00 -19.93 6.73
CA LYS A 38 -1.90 -18.98 6.95
C LYS A 38 -0.58 -19.58 6.47
N MET A 39 0.03 -18.94 5.48
CA MET A 39 1.34 -19.31 4.94
C MET A 39 2.45 -18.54 5.65
N GLN A 40 2.28 -17.23 5.79
CA GLN A 40 3.30 -16.35 6.34
C GLN A 40 2.65 -15.16 7.05
N THR A 41 3.28 -14.72 8.14
CA THR A 41 2.95 -13.46 8.80
C THR A 41 4.20 -12.60 8.84
N ALA A 42 4.06 -11.32 8.53
CA ALA A 42 5.12 -10.33 8.62
C ALA A 42 4.62 -9.10 9.38
N SER A 43 5.51 -8.41 10.09
CA SER A 43 5.16 -7.21 10.85
C SER A 43 6.22 -6.14 10.68
N GLY A 44 5.82 -4.88 10.89
CA GLY A 44 6.71 -3.77 10.61
C GLY A 44 6.09 -2.40 10.80
N THR A 45 6.77 -1.40 10.24
CA THR A 45 6.34 0.00 10.26
C THR A 45 6.34 0.54 8.84
N MET A 46 5.32 1.32 8.52
CA MET A 46 5.20 2.03 7.27
C MET A 46 5.13 3.54 7.51
N GLN A 47 5.75 4.30 6.62
CA GLN A 47 5.78 5.74 6.65
C GLN A 47 5.73 6.25 5.22
N PHE A 48 5.00 7.34 4.96
CA PHE A 48 5.08 8.03 3.68
C PHE A 48 4.93 9.53 3.84
N VAL A 49 5.49 10.25 2.87
CA VAL A 49 5.34 11.69 2.67
C VAL A 49 5.15 11.92 1.18
N ARG A 50 4.06 12.58 0.81
CA ARG A 50 3.78 12.89 -0.59
C ARG A 50 4.50 14.16 -1.03
N PRO A 51 4.97 14.22 -2.29
CA PRO A 51 4.91 13.16 -3.30
C PRO A 51 6.05 12.14 -3.17
N GLY A 52 5.74 10.86 -3.42
CA GLY A 52 6.71 9.81 -3.79
C GLY A 52 7.68 9.30 -2.73
N LYS A 53 7.72 9.87 -1.51
CA LYS A 53 8.62 9.41 -0.45
C LYS A 53 7.93 8.40 0.46
N PHE A 54 8.60 7.29 0.72
CA PHE A 54 8.11 6.30 1.69
C PHE A 54 9.23 5.45 2.26
N ARG A 55 8.92 4.86 3.41
CA ARG A 55 9.77 3.90 4.11
C ARG A 55 8.90 2.78 4.65
N TRP A 56 9.20 1.56 4.24
CA TRP A 56 8.62 0.32 4.76
C TRP A 56 9.70 -0.50 5.42
N GLU A 57 9.53 -0.78 6.69
CA GLU A 57 10.48 -1.56 7.48
C GLU A 57 9.80 -2.83 7.97
N TYR A 58 10.20 -3.97 7.41
CA TYR A 58 9.82 -5.28 7.90
C TYR A 58 10.74 -5.64 9.07
N ARG A 59 10.14 -5.90 10.23
CA ARG A 59 10.84 -6.29 11.46
C ARG A 59 10.83 -7.81 11.65
N GLN A 60 9.77 -8.48 11.19
CA GLN A 60 9.61 -9.92 11.33
C GLN A 60 8.97 -10.53 10.07
N PRO A 61 9.31 -11.80 9.73
CA PRO A 61 10.35 -12.63 10.35
C PRO A 61 11.77 -12.26 9.90
N TYR A 62 11.90 -11.60 8.75
CA TYR A 62 13.18 -11.19 8.16
C TYR A 62 13.25 -9.66 8.09
N ALA A 63 14.43 -9.12 8.36
CA ALA A 63 14.66 -7.68 8.36
C ALA A 63 14.85 -7.18 6.92
N GLN A 64 13.87 -6.42 6.43
CA GLN A 64 13.92 -5.82 5.10
C GLN A 64 13.52 -4.36 5.16
N LEU A 65 14.23 -3.53 4.42
CA LEU A 65 13.96 -2.10 4.33
C LEU A 65 13.67 -1.72 2.88
N ILE A 66 12.49 -1.17 2.68
CA ILE A 66 12.05 -0.61 1.41
C ILE A 66 11.99 0.91 1.55
N VAL A 67 12.65 1.63 0.64
CA VAL A 67 12.63 3.09 0.60
C VAL A 67 12.25 3.54 -0.81
N GLY A 68 11.41 4.57 -0.89
CA GLY A 68 11.26 5.39 -2.09
C GLY A 68 11.56 6.83 -1.75
N ASP A 69 12.31 7.53 -2.59
CA ASP A 69 12.72 8.93 -2.37
C ASP A 69 11.98 9.91 -3.30
N GLY A 70 11.12 9.39 -4.17
CA GLY A 70 10.43 10.12 -5.23
C GLY A 70 10.93 9.81 -6.65
N GLU A 71 12.11 9.21 -6.80
CA GLU A 71 12.69 8.88 -8.11
C GLU A 71 13.01 7.39 -8.24
N LYS A 72 13.58 6.81 -7.18
CA LYS A 72 14.02 5.42 -7.17
C LYS A 72 13.37 4.65 -6.04
N PHE A 73 13.38 3.35 -6.23
CA PHE A 73 12.98 2.34 -5.28
C PHE A 73 14.24 1.61 -4.82
N TRP A 74 14.44 1.53 -3.50
CA TRP A 74 15.47 0.72 -2.86
C TRP A 74 14.82 -0.39 -2.06
N LEU A 75 15.32 -1.60 -2.23
CA LEU A 75 15.08 -2.73 -1.34
C LEU A 75 16.43 -3.15 -0.78
N TYR A 76 16.57 -3.04 0.54
CA TYR A 76 17.68 -3.58 1.30
C TYR A 76 17.22 -4.85 2.01
N ASP A 77 17.89 -5.95 1.73
CA ASP A 77 17.74 -7.22 2.43
C ASP A 77 18.93 -7.38 3.37
N ALA A 78 18.66 -7.33 4.69
CA ALA A 78 19.73 -7.31 5.69
C ALA A 78 20.45 -8.65 5.80
N ASP A 79 19.73 -9.76 5.60
CA ASP A 79 20.28 -11.11 5.74
C ASP A 79 21.22 -11.46 4.58
N LEU A 80 20.95 -10.89 3.40
CA LEU A 80 21.78 -11.04 2.20
C LEU A 80 22.82 -9.92 2.05
N GLU A 81 22.82 -8.91 2.92
CA GLU A 81 23.61 -7.68 2.79
C GLU A 81 23.50 -7.04 1.40
N GLN A 82 22.31 -7.13 0.79
CA GLN A 82 22.12 -6.79 -0.62
C GLN A 82 21.17 -5.60 -0.80
N VAL A 83 21.53 -4.70 -1.71
CA VAL A 83 20.67 -3.59 -2.15
C VAL A 83 20.23 -3.79 -3.60
N THR A 84 18.92 -3.76 -3.82
CA THR A 84 18.31 -3.72 -5.16
C THR A 84 17.75 -2.33 -5.42
N VAL A 85 18.15 -1.71 -6.54
CA VAL A 85 17.68 -0.38 -6.95
C VAL A 85 16.91 -0.45 -8.25
N ARG A 86 15.71 0.15 -8.30
CA ARG A 86 14.86 0.22 -9.50
C ARG A 86 14.30 1.63 -9.68
N LYS A 87 13.86 1.97 -10.88
CA LYS A 87 13.06 3.18 -11.11
C LYS A 87 11.73 3.04 -10.38
N LEU A 88 11.27 4.10 -9.72
CA LEU A 88 10.08 4.03 -8.88
C LEU A 88 8.82 3.64 -9.67
N ASP A 89 8.60 4.23 -10.86
CA ASP A 89 7.45 3.93 -11.72
C ASP A 89 7.30 2.44 -12.05
N ALA A 90 8.41 1.74 -12.24
CA ALA A 90 8.42 0.31 -12.55
C ALA A 90 8.18 -0.59 -11.31
N ALA A 91 8.37 -0.05 -10.10
CA ALA A 91 8.25 -0.77 -8.84
C ALA A 91 6.89 -0.54 -8.14
N LEU A 92 6.18 0.55 -8.46
CA LEU A 92 4.88 0.88 -7.85
C LEU A 92 3.76 -0.08 -8.26
N GLY A 93 3.88 -0.79 -9.40
CA GLY A 93 2.81 -1.62 -9.94
C GLY A 93 2.46 -2.90 -9.16
N SER A 94 3.22 -3.27 -8.13
CA SER A 94 3.11 -4.60 -7.52
C SER A 94 2.98 -4.65 -5.98
N SER A 95 2.95 -3.50 -5.29
CA SER A 95 2.86 -3.48 -3.82
C SER A 95 1.65 -2.67 -3.32
N PRO A 96 0.84 -3.18 -2.37
CA PRO A 96 -0.21 -2.39 -1.72
C PRO A 96 0.31 -1.10 -1.06
N ALA A 97 1.59 -1.07 -0.67
CA ALA A 97 2.24 0.11 -0.13
C ALA A 97 2.33 1.27 -1.14
N ALA A 98 2.56 0.94 -2.42
CA ALA A 98 2.65 1.89 -3.52
C ALA A 98 1.32 2.63 -3.76
N LEU A 99 0.20 1.97 -3.48
CA LEU A 99 -1.14 2.56 -3.51
C LEU A 99 -1.25 3.75 -2.55
N LEU A 100 -0.66 3.60 -1.36
CA LEU A 100 -0.75 4.57 -0.28
C LEU A 100 0.30 5.68 -0.41
N SER A 101 1.50 5.36 -0.89
CA SER A 101 2.60 6.34 -1.01
C SER A 101 2.70 7.04 -2.37
N GLY A 102 1.97 6.56 -3.39
CA GLY A 102 1.99 7.10 -4.74
C GLY A 102 1.44 8.53 -4.87
N ASN A 103 1.59 9.09 -6.08
CA ASN A 103 1.22 10.47 -6.43
C ASN A 103 -0.29 10.69 -6.57
N ASN A 104 -1.11 10.06 -5.72
CA ASN A 104 -2.56 10.24 -5.72
C ASN A 104 -3.27 9.72 -6.98
N GLU A 105 -2.58 8.92 -7.81
CA GLU A 105 -3.08 8.40 -9.09
C GLU A 105 -3.56 6.95 -8.99
N ILE A 106 -4.31 6.62 -7.93
CA ILE A 106 -4.89 5.27 -7.74
C ILE A 106 -5.69 4.81 -8.97
N GLU A 107 -6.35 5.75 -9.65
CA GLU A 107 -7.16 5.52 -10.85
C GLU A 107 -6.36 5.12 -12.09
N ARG A 108 -5.03 5.29 -12.09
CA ARG A 108 -4.20 4.79 -13.21
C ARG A 108 -4.00 3.27 -13.16
N GLY A 109 -4.01 2.68 -11.98
CA GLY A 109 -3.73 1.25 -11.78
C GLY A 109 -4.97 0.41 -11.49
N PHE A 110 -6.07 1.03 -11.06
CA PHE A 110 -7.23 0.32 -10.51
C PHE A 110 -8.54 0.94 -10.97
N LEU A 111 -9.52 0.08 -11.25
CA LEU A 111 -10.94 0.48 -11.31
C LEU A 111 -11.49 0.42 -9.89
N LEU A 112 -11.98 1.56 -9.39
CA LEU A 112 -12.57 1.66 -8.07
C LEU A 112 -14.07 1.39 -8.17
N GLU A 113 -14.53 0.40 -7.41
CA GLU A 113 -15.94 0.07 -7.30
C GLU A 113 -16.36 0.08 -5.83
N GLU A 114 -17.59 0.54 -5.60
CA GLU A 114 -18.23 0.43 -4.30
C GLU A 114 -18.53 -1.04 -4.03
N ALA A 115 -17.83 -1.63 -3.07
CA ALA A 115 -18.32 -2.83 -2.42
C ALA A 115 -19.60 -2.38 -1.69
N GLY A 116 -20.78 -2.68 -2.22
CA GLY A 116 -22.05 -2.35 -1.56
C GLY A 116 -22.15 -2.94 -0.15
N GLU A 117 -23.33 -2.94 0.47
CA GLU A 117 -23.56 -3.48 1.85
C GLU A 117 -23.29 -5.00 2.03
N GLN A 118 -22.46 -5.62 1.22
CA GLN A 118 -21.86 -6.90 1.53
C GLN A 118 -20.64 -6.65 2.42
N TYR A 119 -20.77 -7.02 3.70
CA TYR A 119 -19.76 -7.07 4.78
C TYR A 119 -19.84 -6.03 5.91
N GLY A 120 -20.85 -5.15 5.94
CA GLY A 120 -21.32 -4.52 7.19
C GLY A 120 -20.25 -3.87 8.08
N LEU A 121 -19.29 -3.15 7.51
CA LEU A 121 -18.36 -2.31 8.27
C LEU A 121 -18.72 -0.86 8.00
N THR A 122 -19.39 -0.27 8.99
CA THR A 122 -19.74 1.16 9.10
C THR A 122 -18.52 2.02 9.33
#